data_AF-A0A933D3A9-F1
#
_entry.id   AF-A0A933D3A9-F1
#
_cell.length_a   1.000
_cell.length_b   1.000
_cell.length_c   1.000
_cell.angle_alpha   90.00
_cell.angle_beta   90.00
_cell.angle_gamma   90.00
#
_symmetry.space_group_name_H-M   'P 1'
#
loop_
_entity.id
_entity.type
_entity.pdbx_description
1 polymer ?
#
loop_
_entity_poly.entity_id
_entity_poly.type
_entity_poly.pdbx_seq_one_letter_code
_entity_poly.pdbx_strand_id
1 'polypeptide(L)'
;MHLPMPGRRAGGKAGPLGVYSLGVFSGIASSCCAPVLAGVIALSGVASSFALALGLGTAYVTGFKYAIEHKYDYVFEMDADFSHDPDEIPNFLRKIEVCDLVIGSRYTNGVRVLNWPIQRLLLSYFANVYTRVVTGLPVHDATGGFKCYRRNVLEAIDLDKIRSNGYAFQIEMSFKVWRKGFRIEEIPIIFLDRRSGVSKMSKNIVYEAMFVLWKLKIRSILNRL
;
A
#
# COMPACT_ATOMS: atom_id res chain seq x y z
N MET A 1 -7.04 4.85 -21.75
CA MET A 1 -5.57 4.77 -21.69
C MET A 1 -5.23 3.29 -21.58
N HIS A 2 -4.92 2.64 -22.71
CA HIS A 2 -4.73 1.19 -22.75
C HIS A 2 -3.26 0.88 -22.44
N LEU A 3 -2.97 0.46 -21.20
CA LEU A 3 -1.64 0.00 -20.83
C LEU A 3 -1.35 -1.31 -21.59
N PRO A 4 -0.18 -1.45 -22.23
CA PRO A 4 0.15 -2.68 -22.95
C PRO A 4 0.28 -3.84 -21.96
N MET A 5 -0.65 -4.80 -22.04
CA MET A 5 -0.64 -6.02 -21.24
C MET A 5 0.34 -7.04 -21.84
N PRO A 6 1.36 -7.52 -21.10
CA PRO A 6 2.22 -8.60 -21.58
C PRO A 6 1.46 -9.93 -21.65
N GLY A 7 1.43 -10.51 -22.85
CA GLY A 7 0.76 -11.77 -23.18
C GLY A 7 1.36 -13.00 -22.46
N ARG A 8 0.51 -14.01 -22.27
CA ARG A 8 0.72 -15.22 -21.47
C ARG A 8 1.36 -16.37 -22.27
N ARG A 9 2.24 -17.15 -21.62
CA ARG A 9 2.72 -18.58 -21.81
C ARG A 9 4.27 -18.67 -21.83
N ALA A 10 5.00 -19.66 -21.29
CA ALA A 10 4.74 -21.01 -20.76
C ALA A 10 5.87 -21.53 -19.82
N GLY A 11 5.54 -22.50 -18.94
CA GLY A 11 6.28 -23.75 -18.63
C GLY A 11 7.68 -23.76 -17.98
N GLY A 12 7.79 -24.28 -16.75
CA GLY A 12 9.06 -24.78 -16.15
C GLY A 12 8.98 -24.98 -14.63
N LYS A 13 9.38 -26.17 -14.12
CA LYS A 13 9.35 -26.55 -12.68
C LYS A 13 10.56 -26.01 -11.89
N ALA A 14 10.34 -25.79 -10.58
CA ALA A 14 11.27 -25.58 -9.44
C ALA A 14 11.81 -24.13 -9.17
N GLY A 15 11.07 -23.40 -8.31
CA GLY A 15 11.41 -22.32 -7.33
C GLY A 15 12.35 -21.16 -7.70
N PRO A 16 11.96 -19.88 -7.50
CA PRO A 16 12.43 -19.15 -6.29
C PRO A 16 11.51 -18.01 -5.75
N LEU A 17 11.89 -17.46 -4.58
CA LEU A 17 11.32 -16.29 -3.88
C LEU A 17 11.32 -14.98 -4.71
N GLY A 18 10.45 -14.01 -4.37
CA GLY A 18 10.13 -12.80 -5.17
C GLY A 18 11.15 -11.62 -5.15
N VAL A 19 11.32 -10.90 -6.29
CA VAL A 19 11.89 -9.52 -6.43
C VAL A 19 10.77 -8.50 -6.24
N TYR A 20 11.12 -7.32 -5.74
CA TYR A 20 10.34 -6.10 -5.89
C TYR A 20 11.04 -5.20 -6.93
N SER A 21 10.50 -5.10 -8.15
CA SER A 21 10.91 -4.13 -9.16
C SER A 21 10.19 -2.81 -8.91
N LEU A 22 10.94 -1.70 -8.94
CA LEU A 22 10.39 -0.35 -8.90
C LEU A 22 9.98 0.04 -10.33
N GLY A 23 8.71 -0.03 -10.66
CA GLY A 23 8.15 0.51 -11.88
C GLY A 23 7.71 1.95 -11.65
N VAL A 24 8.57 2.91 -11.97
CA VAL A 24 8.14 4.32 -12.06
C VAL A 24 7.51 4.50 -13.44
N PHE A 25 6.20 4.68 -13.50
CA PHE A 25 5.53 5.12 -14.72
C PHE A 25 5.19 6.60 -14.57
N SER A 26 5.75 7.43 -15.44
CA SER A 26 5.28 8.80 -15.64
C SER A 26 4.17 8.80 -16.68
N GLY A 27 3.00 9.29 -16.30
CA GLY A 27 1.86 9.45 -17.20
C GLY A 27 1.44 10.90 -17.25
N ILE A 28 1.36 11.49 -18.44
CA ILE A 28 0.75 12.80 -18.64
C ILE A 28 -0.75 12.56 -18.82
N ALA A 29 -1.56 12.96 -17.84
CA ALA A 29 -3.00 13.12 -18.07
C ALA A 29 -3.17 14.31 -19.02
N SER A 30 -3.77 14.09 -20.17
CA SER A 30 -3.86 15.07 -21.26
C SER A 30 -4.54 16.39 -20.88
N SER A 31 -4.01 17.47 -21.47
CA SER A 31 -4.51 18.85 -21.62
C SER A 31 -4.04 19.91 -20.59
N CYS A 32 -3.09 20.72 -21.04
CA CYS A 32 -2.67 22.08 -20.67
C CYS A 32 -2.38 22.50 -19.21
N CYS A 33 -2.91 21.84 -18.17
CA CYS A 33 -2.69 22.19 -16.76
C CYS A 33 -2.78 20.97 -15.82
N ALA A 34 -2.51 19.76 -16.32
CA ALA A 34 -2.74 18.53 -15.57
C ALA A 34 -1.54 18.17 -14.65
N PRO A 35 -1.79 17.69 -13.42
CA PRO A 35 -0.75 17.29 -12.47
C PRO A 35 0.12 16.16 -13.02
N VAL A 36 1.42 16.21 -12.70
CA VAL A 36 2.40 15.21 -13.16
C VAL A 36 2.20 13.95 -12.32
N LEU A 37 1.65 12.90 -12.94
CA LEU A 37 1.33 11.64 -12.28
C LEU A 37 2.58 10.73 -12.26
N ALA A 38 3.07 10.36 -11.08
CA ALA A 38 3.89 9.16 -10.92
C ALA A 38 3.06 8.04 -10.31
N GLY A 39 2.91 6.95 -11.05
CA GLY A 39 2.65 5.67 -10.43
C GLY A 39 3.97 5.11 -9.92
N VAL A 40 4.15 4.97 -8.59
CA VAL A 40 5.18 4.09 -8.04
C VAL A 40 4.57 2.70 -7.97
N ILE A 41 4.69 1.93 -9.06
CA ILE A 41 4.26 0.55 -9.07
C ILE A 41 5.39 -0.29 -8.46
N ALA A 42 5.16 -0.89 -7.30
CA ALA A 42 6.01 -1.97 -6.82
C ALA A 42 5.65 -3.23 -7.63
N LEU A 43 6.35 -3.44 -8.75
CA LEU A 43 6.28 -4.65 -9.54
C LEU A 43 6.80 -5.84 -8.69
N SER A 44 5.92 -6.67 -8.15
CA SER A 44 6.33 -7.97 -7.60
C SER A 44 6.78 -8.90 -8.74
N GLY A 45 8.09 -8.91 -9.03
CA GLY A 45 8.79 -9.85 -9.91
C GLY A 45 9.43 -11.01 -9.13
N VAL A 46 10.25 -11.88 -9.75
CA VAL A 46 10.84 -13.09 -9.12
C VAL A 46 12.36 -12.96 -9.00
N ALA A 47 12.93 -13.02 -7.78
CA ALA A 47 14.33 -12.66 -7.46
C ALA A 47 15.26 -13.83 -7.38
N SER A 48 16.44 -13.64 -7.93
CA SER A 48 17.53 -14.59 -7.88
C SER A 48 18.37 -14.50 -6.60
N SER A 49 18.15 -13.55 -5.66
CA SER A 49 18.94 -13.48 -4.42
C SER A 49 18.25 -12.85 -3.20
N PHE A 50 18.63 -13.35 -2.01
CA PHE A 50 18.14 -12.95 -0.67
C PHE A 50 18.46 -11.48 -0.31
N ALA A 51 19.58 -10.95 -0.81
CA ALA A 51 19.95 -9.55 -0.62
C ALA A 51 19.02 -8.57 -1.38
N LEU A 52 18.44 -8.99 -2.51
CA LEU A 52 17.46 -8.20 -3.26
C LEU A 52 16.05 -8.22 -2.63
N ALA A 53 15.80 -9.15 -1.70
CA ALA A 53 14.54 -9.33 -1.00
C ALA A 53 14.42 -8.50 0.31
N LEU A 54 15.37 -7.59 0.57
CA LEU A 54 15.43 -6.73 1.76
C LEU A 54 14.25 -5.71 1.82
N GLY A 55 13.09 -6.21 2.27
CA GLY A 55 12.00 -5.43 2.86
C GLY A 55 11.08 -4.68 1.88
N LEU A 56 9.83 -5.11 1.78
CA LEU A 56 8.76 -4.42 1.04
C LEU A 56 8.69 -2.92 1.40
N GLY A 57 8.92 -2.57 2.67
CA GLY A 57 8.91 -1.18 3.13
C GLY A 57 10.08 -0.36 2.57
N THR A 58 11.27 -0.93 2.44
CA THR A 58 12.45 -0.25 1.85
C THR A 58 12.21 0.09 0.39
N ALA A 59 11.57 -0.83 -0.36
CA ALA A 59 11.22 -0.60 -1.76
C ALA A 59 10.22 0.56 -1.91
N TYR A 60 9.17 0.59 -1.08
CA TYR A 60 8.21 1.69 -1.07
C TYR A 60 8.84 3.03 -0.67
N VAL A 61 9.67 3.06 0.38
CA VAL A 61 10.41 4.28 0.79
C VAL A 61 11.29 4.81 -0.35
N THR A 62 11.98 3.93 -1.05
CA THR A 62 12.83 4.31 -2.19
C THR A 62 11.99 4.94 -3.31
N GLY A 63 10.84 4.34 -3.63
CA GLY A 63 9.92 4.89 -4.61
C GLY A 63 9.31 6.23 -4.20
N PHE A 64 8.95 6.39 -2.93
CA PHE A 64 8.45 7.66 -2.41
C PHE A 64 9.50 8.77 -2.50
N LYS A 65 10.75 8.47 -2.13
CA LYS A 65 11.86 9.43 -2.26
C LYS A 65 12.10 9.85 -3.71
N TYR A 66 12.12 8.87 -4.62
CA TYR A 66 12.23 9.15 -6.05
C TYR A 66 11.10 10.08 -6.53
N ALA A 67 9.86 9.80 -6.11
CA ALA A 67 8.71 10.59 -6.53
C ALA A 67 8.77 12.04 -6.01
N ILE A 68 9.25 12.23 -4.77
CA ILE A 68 9.50 13.56 -4.19
C ILE A 68 10.60 14.30 -4.96
N GLU A 69 11.73 13.66 -5.20
CA GLU A 69 12.89 14.24 -5.90
C GLU A 69 12.51 14.75 -7.31
N HIS A 70 11.66 13.99 -8.00
CA HIS A 70 11.20 14.30 -9.35
C HIS A 70 9.92 15.16 -9.38
N LYS A 71 9.46 15.64 -8.22
CA LYS A 71 8.34 16.58 -8.06
C LYS A 71 7.01 16.09 -8.66
N TYR A 72 6.73 14.80 -8.58
CA TYR A 72 5.41 14.27 -8.95
C TYR A 72 4.35 14.75 -7.96
N ASP A 73 3.12 14.98 -8.42
CA ASP A 73 2.06 15.52 -7.54
C ASP A 73 1.36 14.43 -6.73
N TYR A 74 1.15 13.29 -7.37
CA TYR A 74 0.48 12.13 -6.81
C TYR A 74 1.39 10.90 -6.92
N VAL A 75 1.38 10.09 -5.86
CA VAL A 75 2.19 8.89 -5.73
C VAL A 75 1.28 7.72 -5.39
N PHE A 76 1.16 6.78 -6.34
CA PHE A 76 0.41 5.55 -6.10
C PHE A 76 1.29 4.47 -5.47
N GLU A 77 0.67 3.69 -4.61
CA GLU A 77 1.19 2.46 -4.03
C GLU A 77 0.26 1.33 -4.47
N MET A 78 0.80 0.25 -5.06
CA MET A 78 0.03 -0.94 -5.43
C MET A 78 0.94 -2.17 -5.54
N ASP A 79 0.42 -3.34 -5.12
CA ASP A 79 1.06 -4.64 -5.36
C ASP A 79 0.87 -5.06 -6.83
N ALA A 80 1.91 -5.53 -7.51
CA ALA A 80 1.79 -6.01 -8.90
C ALA A 80 1.38 -7.48 -9.05
N ASP A 81 0.74 -8.03 -8.03
CA ASP A 81 0.14 -9.36 -8.09
C ASP A 81 -1.27 -9.32 -8.68
N PHE A 82 -1.61 -8.32 -9.52
CA PHE A 82 -2.92 -8.09 -10.16
C PHE A 82 -4.11 -8.27 -9.20
N SER A 83 -3.90 -8.21 -7.88
CA SER A 83 -4.99 -8.26 -6.90
C SER A 83 -5.70 -6.90 -6.80
N HIS A 84 -5.06 -5.86 -7.33
CA HIS A 84 -5.58 -4.52 -7.49
C HIS A 84 -5.88 -4.25 -8.96
N ASP A 85 -7.09 -3.76 -9.21
CA ASP A 85 -7.54 -3.38 -10.54
C ASP A 85 -7.02 -1.97 -10.88
N PRO A 86 -6.15 -1.80 -11.89
CA PRO A 86 -5.69 -0.48 -12.32
C PRO A 86 -6.82 0.41 -12.83
N ASP A 87 -7.96 -0.15 -13.23
CA ASP A 87 -9.13 0.62 -13.66
C ASP A 87 -9.76 1.43 -12.51
N GLU A 88 -9.34 1.19 -11.26
CA GLU A 88 -9.70 2.02 -10.11
C GLU A 88 -8.89 3.32 -10.02
N ILE A 89 -7.74 3.46 -10.72
CA ILE A 89 -6.87 4.66 -10.64
C ILE A 89 -7.64 5.97 -10.89
N PRO A 90 -8.55 6.08 -11.90
CA PRO A 90 -9.37 7.27 -12.07
C PRO A 90 -10.26 7.61 -10.85
N ASN A 91 -10.74 6.61 -10.11
CA ASN A 91 -11.51 6.83 -8.88
C ASN A 91 -10.64 7.40 -7.76
N PHE A 92 -9.41 6.89 -7.60
CA PHE A 92 -8.42 7.48 -6.69
C PHE A 92 -8.12 8.93 -7.05
N LEU A 93 -7.92 9.23 -8.32
CA LEU A 93 -7.60 10.59 -8.79
C LEU A 93 -8.73 11.58 -8.53
N ARG A 94 -9.98 11.19 -8.77
CA ARG A 94 -11.12 12.04 -8.41
C ARG A 94 -11.22 12.26 -6.90
N LYS A 95 -10.96 11.23 -6.10
CA LYS A 95 -11.07 11.33 -4.64
C LYS A 95 -9.94 12.17 -4.02
N ILE A 96 -8.72 12.07 -4.54
CA ILE A 96 -7.57 12.77 -3.97
C ILE A 96 -7.61 14.29 -4.19
N GLU A 97 -8.49 14.79 -5.08
CA GLU A 97 -8.72 16.23 -5.22
C GLU A 97 -9.22 16.89 -3.92
N VAL A 98 -9.91 16.14 -3.06
CA VAL A 98 -10.52 16.66 -1.81
C VAL A 98 -9.87 16.15 -0.53
N CYS A 99 -8.86 15.29 -0.62
CA CYS A 99 -8.12 14.75 0.53
C CYS A 99 -6.61 14.63 0.25
N ASP A 100 -5.87 14.12 1.23
CA ASP A 100 -4.41 14.08 1.21
C ASP A 100 -3.88 12.65 0.97
N LEU A 101 -4.64 11.65 1.44
CA LEU A 101 -4.40 10.22 1.22
C LEU A 101 -5.72 9.53 0.86
N VAL A 102 -5.70 8.73 -0.20
CA VAL A 102 -6.81 7.83 -0.56
C VAL A 102 -6.37 6.38 -0.37
N ILE A 103 -7.18 5.60 0.32
CA ILE A 103 -6.96 4.17 0.53
C ILE A 103 -8.03 3.36 -0.21
N GLY A 104 -7.60 2.41 -1.02
CA GLY A 104 -8.47 1.37 -1.57
C GLY A 104 -8.84 0.37 -0.48
N SER A 105 -10.08 0.45 -0.01
CA SER A 105 -10.56 -0.30 1.14
C SER A 105 -11.39 -1.51 0.71
N ARG A 106 -11.06 -2.67 1.28
CA ARG A 106 -11.83 -3.92 1.12
C ARG A 106 -13.09 -3.96 1.98
N TYR A 107 -13.18 -3.06 2.96
CA TYR A 107 -14.17 -3.10 4.04
C TYR A 107 -15.09 -1.87 4.09
N THR A 108 -14.79 -0.82 3.31
CA THR A 108 -15.68 0.35 3.19
C THR A 108 -16.91 0.02 2.34
N ASN A 109 -18.09 0.40 2.83
CA ASN A 109 -19.39 0.17 2.18
C ASN A 109 -19.67 -1.30 1.85
N GLY A 110 -19.24 -2.22 2.74
CA GLY A 110 -19.41 -3.66 2.61
C GLY A 110 -18.09 -4.39 2.36
N VAL A 111 -18.12 -5.72 2.53
CA VAL A 111 -16.96 -6.58 2.32
C VAL A 111 -16.86 -6.95 0.84
N ARG A 112 -15.79 -6.53 0.17
CA ARG A 112 -15.53 -6.77 -1.27
C ARG A 112 -14.30 -7.65 -1.51
N VAL A 113 -14.28 -8.79 -0.83
CA VAL A 113 -13.19 -9.76 -0.95
C VAL A 113 -13.72 -11.05 -1.54
N LEU A 114 -13.13 -11.48 -2.64
CA LEU A 114 -13.53 -12.68 -3.37
C LEU A 114 -12.51 -13.81 -3.15
N ASN A 115 -13.01 -15.03 -2.94
CA ASN A 115 -12.23 -16.26 -2.80
C ASN A 115 -11.36 -16.37 -1.53
N TRP A 116 -11.62 -15.59 -0.48
CA TRP A 116 -10.93 -15.78 0.81
C TRP A 116 -11.61 -16.84 1.69
N PRO A 117 -10.83 -17.70 2.37
CA PRO A 117 -11.36 -18.47 3.50
C PRO A 117 -11.93 -17.53 4.57
N ILE A 118 -13.08 -17.87 5.14
CA ILE A 118 -13.77 -17.05 6.16
C ILE A 118 -12.83 -16.71 7.32
N GLN A 119 -11.97 -17.65 7.75
CA GLN A 119 -11.00 -17.41 8.80
C GLN A 119 -10.01 -16.29 8.48
N ARG A 120 -9.51 -16.22 7.23
CA ARG A 120 -8.61 -15.15 6.76
C ARG A 120 -9.34 -13.81 6.72
N LEU A 121 -10.59 -13.82 6.25
CA LEU A 121 -11.44 -12.63 6.21
C LEU A 121 -11.68 -12.06 7.62
N LEU A 122 -12.09 -12.90 8.57
CA LEU A 122 -12.33 -12.51 9.95
C LEU A 122 -11.05 -11.98 10.60
N LEU A 123 -9.92 -12.69 10.45
CA LEU A 123 -8.64 -12.24 11.01
C LEU A 123 -8.25 -10.85 10.50
N SER A 124 -8.36 -10.61 9.19
CA SER A 124 -8.03 -9.32 8.59
C SER A 124 -9.01 -8.21 9.03
N TYR A 125 -10.30 -8.53 9.13
CA TYR A 125 -11.31 -7.58 9.62
C TYR A 125 -11.04 -7.18 11.07
N PHE A 126 -10.86 -8.16 11.96
CA PHE A 126 -10.57 -7.89 13.37
C PHE A 126 -9.21 -7.22 13.59
N ALA A 127 -8.20 -7.49 12.75
CA ALA A 127 -6.93 -6.77 12.80
C ALA A 127 -7.11 -5.26 12.50
N ASN A 128 -7.96 -4.91 11.53
CA ASN A 128 -8.29 -3.51 11.25
C ASN A 128 -9.10 -2.87 12.38
N VAL A 129 -10.07 -3.58 12.94
CA VAL A 129 -10.83 -3.11 14.12
C VAL A 129 -9.88 -2.86 15.30
N TYR A 130 -9.00 -3.81 15.61
CA TYR A 130 -8.00 -3.67 16.67
C TYR A 130 -7.07 -2.48 16.43
N THR A 131 -6.58 -2.32 15.19
CA THR A 131 -5.74 -1.18 14.80
C THR A 131 -6.46 0.14 15.07
N ARG A 132 -7.72 0.28 14.67
CA ARG A 132 -8.53 1.47 14.90
C ARG A 132 -8.71 1.77 16.38
N VAL A 133 -9.06 0.76 17.18
CA VAL A 133 -9.28 0.92 18.63
C VAL A 133 -8.01 1.35 19.35
N VAL A 134 -6.87 0.72 19.06
CA VAL A 134 -5.60 1.02 19.74
C VAL A 134 -5.02 2.37 19.30
N THR A 135 -5.00 2.63 17.99
CA THR A 135 -4.34 3.82 17.44
C THR A 135 -5.23 5.05 17.45
N GLY A 136 -6.54 4.87 17.29
CA GLY A 136 -7.51 5.93 17.01
C GLY A 136 -7.64 6.28 15.51
N LEU A 137 -6.92 5.58 14.63
CA LEU A 137 -6.90 5.83 13.18
C LEU A 137 -8.29 5.56 12.57
N PRO A 138 -8.99 6.57 12.01
CA PRO A 138 -10.38 6.44 11.56
C PRO A 138 -10.49 5.81 10.16
N VAL A 139 -9.88 4.65 9.94
CA VAL A 139 -9.93 3.92 8.65
C VAL A 139 -10.42 2.49 8.82
N HIS A 140 -11.07 1.96 7.78
CA HIS A 140 -11.58 0.59 7.67
C HIS A 140 -10.56 -0.41 7.16
N ASP A 141 -9.62 0.02 6.33
CA ASP A 141 -8.54 -0.84 5.83
C ASP A 141 -7.16 -0.19 5.97
N ALA A 142 -6.61 -0.20 7.20
CA ALA A 142 -5.26 0.28 7.48
C ALA A 142 -4.18 -0.61 6.86
N THR A 143 -4.53 -1.86 6.54
CA THR A 143 -3.62 -2.89 6.05
C THR A 143 -3.50 -2.97 4.52
N GLY A 144 -4.37 -2.27 3.80
CA GLY A 144 -4.39 -2.27 2.33
C GLY A 144 -3.14 -1.62 1.74
N GLY A 145 -2.61 -2.22 0.66
CA GLY A 145 -1.45 -1.72 -0.08
C GLY A 145 -1.80 -0.90 -1.32
N PHE A 146 -3.09 -0.69 -1.63
CA PHE A 146 -3.51 0.15 -2.75
C PHE A 146 -3.86 1.55 -2.25
N LYS A 147 -2.93 2.50 -2.43
CA LYS A 147 -3.06 3.86 -1.88
C LYS A 147 -2.63 4.90 -2.90
N CYS A 148 -3.13 6.11 -2.73
CA CYS A 148 -2.66 7.28 -3.45
C CYS A 148 -2.35 8.38 -2.45
N TYR A 149 -1.10 8.86 -2.46
CA TYR A 149 -0.62 9.95 -1.61
C TYR A 149 -0.44 11.21 -2.45
N ARG A 150 -0.75 12.37 -1.88
CA ARG A 150 -0.19 13.62 -2.39
C ARG A 150 1.29 13.72 -2.00
N ARG A 151 2.12 14.32 -2.86
CA ARG A 151 3.55 14.50 -2.57
C ARG A 151 3.82 15.23 -1.26
N ASN A 152 3.07 16.30 -0.97
CA ASN A 152 3.21 17.09 0.27
C ASN A 152 3.02 16.23 1.54
N VAL A 153 2.20 15.17 1.47
CA VAL A 153 2.03 14.22 2.58
C VAL A 153 3.29 13.41 2.80
N LEU A 154 3.90 12.90 1.72
CA LEU A 154 5.14 12.12 1.81
C LEU A 154 6.32 13.00 2.25
N GLU A 155 6.40 14.25 1.78
CA GLU A 155 7.41 15.24 2.21
C GLU A 155 7.30 15.57 3.70
N ALA A 156 6.09 15.56 4.25
CA ALA A 156 5.89 15.81 5.68
C ALA A 156 6.35 14.65 6.57
N ILE A 157 6.58 13.45 6.01
CA ILE A 157 6.99 12.25 6.77
C ILE A 157 8.50 12.07 6.68
N ASP A 158 9.13 11.83 7.83
CA ASP A 158 10.53 11.40 7.89
C ASP A 158 10.65 9.94 7.43
N LEU A 159 10.81 9.77 6.11
CA LEU A 159 10.89 8.46 5.46
C LEU A 159 12.13 7.65 5.90
N ASP A 160 13.21 8.33 6.33
CA ASP A 160 14.45 7.69 6.78
C ASP A 160 14.31 6.97 8.12
N LYS A 161 13.33 7.37 8.93
CA LYS A 161 13.02 6.73 10.22
C LYS A 161 12.08 5.53 10.10
N ILE A 162 11.57 5.24 8.90
CA ILE A 162 10.70 4.08 8.69
C ILE A 162 11.54 2.81 8.71
N ARG A 163 11.14 1.87 9.57
CA ARG A 163 11.81 0.57 9.77
C ARG A 163 10.84 -0.61 9.67
N SER A 164 9.54 -0.33 9.58
CA SER A 164 8.50 -1.35 9.45
C SER A 164 8.47 -1.95 8.04
N ASN A 165 7.91 -3.16 7.95
CA ASN A 165 7.74 -3.89 6.68
C ASN A 165 6.34 -4.53 6.63
N GLY A 166 5.90 -4.89 5.42
CA GLY A 166 4.64 -5.60 5.22
C GLY A 166 3.42 -4.81 5.73
N TYR A 167 2.52 -5.48 6.44
CA TYR A 167 1.31 -4.83 6.99
C TYR A 167 1.62 -3.75 8.03
N ALA A 168 2.70 -3.92 8.80
CA ALA A 168 3.11 -2.93 9.79
C ALA A 168 3.52 -1.60 9.12
N PHE A 169 4.13 -1.67 7.94
CA PHE A 169 4.45 -0.50 7.12
C PHE A 169 3.19 0.24 6.66
N GLN A 170 2.20 -0.51 6.16
CA GLN A 170 0.92 0.07 5.71
C GLN A 170 0.21 0.84 6.83
N ILE A 171 0.23 0.27 8.03
CA ILE A 171 -0.38 0.89 9.20
C ILE A 171 0.46 2.08 9.68
N GLU A 172 1.79 1.95 9.76
CA GLU A 172 2.68 3.04 10.18
C GLU A 172 2.50 4.27 9.29
N MET A 173 2.48 4.09 7.96
CA MET A 173 2.27 5.18 7.02
C MET A 173 0.94 5.88 7.25
N SER A 174 -0.17 5.13 7.24
CA SER A 174 -1.51 5.68 7.44
C SER A 174 -1.63 6.40 8.80
N PHE A 175 -1.02 5.83 9.84
CA PHE A 175 -1.00 6.43 11.17
C PHE A 175 -0.20 7.73 11.22
N LYS A 176 0.99 7.78 10.60
CA LYS A 176 1.80 9.01 10.54
C LYS A 176 1.09 10.13 9.77
N VAL A 177 0.43 9.78 8.65
CA VAL A 177 -0.40 10.73 7.88
C VAL A 177 -1.50 11.32 8.77
N TRP A 178 -2.28 10.46 9.44
CA TRP A 178 -3.36 10.89 10.32
C TRP A 178 -2.86 11.75 11.48
N ARG A 179 -1.75 11.35 12.12
CA ARG A 179 -1.16 12.09 13.26
C ARG A 179 -0.61 13.46 12.89
N LYS A 180 -0.29 13.69 11.61
CA LYS A 180 0.10 15.00 11.07
C LYS A 180 -1.09 15.87 10.68
N GLY A 181 -2.32 15.40 10.86
CA GLY A 181 -3.54 16.16 10.60
C GLY A 181 -4.01 16.14 9.15
N PHE A 182 -3.42 15.29 8.31
CA PHE A 182 -3.84 15.12 6.92
C PHE A 182 -5.18 14.37 6.83
N ARG A 183 -5.98 14.71 5.80
CA ARG A 183 -7.28 14.09 5.53
C ARG A 183 -7.09 12.77 4.79
N ILE A 184 -7.59 11.69 5.38
CA ILE A 184 -7.55 10.34 4.82
C ILE A 184 -8.98 9.95 4.43
N GLU A 185 -9.14 9.45 3.21
CA GLU A 185 -10.42 8.95 2.70
C GLU A 185 -10.26 7.54 2.15
N GLU A 186 -11.36 6.77 2.16
CA GLU A 186 -11.40 5.41 1.63
C GLU A 186 -12.32 5.33 0.41
N ILE A 187 -11.88 4.63 -0.63
CA ILE A 187 -12.74 4.21 -1.73
C ILE A 187 -12.90 2.69 -1.70
N PRO A 188 -14.09 2.18 -2.03
CA PRO A 188 -14.29 0.74 -2.09
C PRO A 188 -13.55 0.12 -3.28
N ILE A 189 -12.79 -0.95 -3.04
CA ILE A 189 -12.15 -1.74 -4.11
C ILE A 189 -12.55 -3.21 -4.02
N ILE A 190 -12.51 -3.91 -5.15
CA ILE A 190 -12.66 -5.37 -5.20
C ILE A 190 -11.27 -6.00 -5.12
N PHE A 191 -11.09 -6.91 -4.16
CA PHE A 191 -9.86 -7.67 -4.02
C PHE A 191 -10.07 -9.13 -4.44
N LEU A 192 -9.39 -9.53 -5.52
CA LEU A 192 -9.45 -10.87 -6.09
C LEU A 192 -8.23 -11.69 -5.63
N ASP A 193 -8.45 -12.72 -4.80
CA ASP A 193 -7.38 -13.65 -4.44
C ASP A 193 -7.02 -14.52 -5.65
N ARG A 194 -5.75 -14.51 -6.08
CA ARG A 194 -5.28 -15.46 -7.10
C ARG A 194 -5.21 -16.86 -6.51
N ARG A 195 -5.66 -17.87 -7.27
CA ARG A 195 -5.66 -19.32 -6.92
C ARG A 195 -4.26 -19.95 -6.72
N SER A 196 -3.18 -19.18 -6.67
CA SER A 196 -1.83 -19.74 -6.49
C SER A 196 -0.89 -18.75 -5.81
N GLY A 197 -0.72 -18.93 -4.50
CA GLY A 197 0.24 -18.25 -3.66
C GLY A 197 0.02 -18.71 -2.22
N VAL A 198 1.06 -19.23 -1.57
CA VAL A 198 0.98 -19.54 -0.14
C VAL A 198 0.80 -18.20 0.59
N SER A 199 -0.24 -18.09 1.42
CA SER A 199 -0.48 -16.91 2.23
C SER A 199 0.82 -16.51 2.94
N LYS A 200 1.31 -15.29 2.71
CA LYS A 200 2.47 -14.73 3.44
C LYS A 200 2.16 -14.54 4.93
N MET A 201 0.94 -14.83 5.38
CA MET A 201 0.44 -14.59 6.74
C MET A 201 0.89 -15.70 7.69
N SER A 202 1.86 -15.39 8.55
CA SER A 202 2.30 -16.25 9.66
C SER A 202 1.85 -15.66 11.00
N LYS A 203 1.74 -16.50 12.05
CA LYS A 203 1.45 -16.03 13.42
C LYS A 203 2.43 -14.94 13.88
N ASN A 204 3.70 -15.05 13.47
CA ASN A 204 4.75 -14.08 13.81
C ASN A 204 4.44 -12.68 13.25
N ILE A 205 3.91 -12.57 12.04
CA ILE A 205 3.53 -11.28 11.43
C ILE A 205 2.37 -10.63 12.21
N VAL A 206 1.42 -11.44 12.69
CA VAL A 206 0.31 -10.94 13.52
C VAL A 206 0.84 -10.39 14.85
N TYR A 207 1.73 -11.13 15.53
CA TYR A 207 2.36 -10.65 16.77
C TYR A 207 3.18 -9.39 16.54
N GLU A 208 4.01 -9.36 15.51
CA GLU A 208 4.82 -8.19 15.16
C GLU A 208 3.94 -6.96 14.92
N ALA A 209 2.84 -7.10 14.15
CA ALA A 209 1.89 -6.02 13.91
C ALA A 209 1.28 -5.51 15.23
N MET A 210 0.88 -6.40 16.15
CA MET A 210 0.36 -5.99 17.46
C MET A 210 1.37 -5.18 18.28
N PHE A 211 2.64 -5.60 18.33
CA PHE A 211 3.68 -4.86 19.04
C PHE A 211 3.99 -3.51 18.39
N VAL A 212 4.02 -3.45 17.05
CA VAL A 212 4.24 -2.20 16.31
C VAL A 212 3.13 -1.19 16.59
N LEU A 213 1.87 -1.63 16.65
CA LEU A 213 0.73 -0.76 16.96
C LEU A 213 0.89 -0.06 18.32
N TRP A 214 1.23 -0.81 19.37
CA TRP A 214 1.49 -0.24 20.69
C TRP A 214 2.69 0.69 20.71
N LYS A 215 3.78 0.31 20.03
CA LYS A 215 4.98 1.16 19.90
C LYS A 215 4.66 2.49 19.20
N LEU A 216 3.87 2.46 18.12
CA LEU A 216 3.42 3.66 17.42
C LEU A 216 2.53 4.54 18.32
N LYS A 217 1.60 3.94 19.06
CA LYS A 217 0.75 4.67 20.00
C LYS A 217 1.56 5.34 21.11
N ILE A 218 2.52 4.63 21.71
CA ILE A 218 3.38 5.18 22.76
C ILE A 218 4.26 6.31 22.21
N ARG A 219 4.91 6.11 21.05
CA ARG A 219 5.70 7.17 20.39
C ARG A 219 4.87 8.40 20.06
N SER A 220 3.62 8.19 19.65
CA SER A 220 2.67 9.26 19.39
C SER A 220 2.33 10.07 20.64
N ILE A 221 2.17 9.41 21.79
CA ILE A 221 1.91 10.09 23.07
C ILE A 221 3.15 10.86 23.52
N LEU A 222 4.34 10.30 23.26
CA LEU A 222 5.63 10.90 23.62
C LEU A 222 6.14 11.96 22.61
N ASN A 223 5.35 12.33 21.58
CA ASN A 223 5.75 13.26 20.49
C ASN A 223 7.07 12.89 19.79
N ARG A 224 7.33 11.59 19.58
CA ARG A 224 8.55 11.06 18.92
C ARG A 224 8.27 10.36 17.59
N LEU A 225 7.27 10.82 16.82
CA LEU A 225 6.84 10.23 15.54
C LEU A 225 7.67 10.68 14.34
#